data_AF-A0A7L0WNE3-F1
#
_entry.id   AF-A0A7L0WNE3-F1
#
_cell.length_a   1.000
_cell.length_b   1.000
_cell.length_c   1.000
_cell.angle_alpha   90.00
_cell.angle_beta   90.00
_cell.angle_gamma   90.00
#
_symmetry.space_group_name_H-M   'P 1'
#
loop_
_entity.id
_entity.type
_entity.pdbx_description
1 polymer ?
#
loop_
_entity_poly.entity_id
_entity_poly.type
_entity_poly.pdbx_seq_one_letter_code
_entity_poly.pdbx_strand_id
1 'polypeptide(L)'
;NMYKEDFRNMIEDNTVNNGSSSAFVHTNTTRAILITAYSIAFAGGGIGSIAMSFVLVKMNSLSVTTTAIINLVVVHGLLLVTVPFRLHYYVSREWIFRIPFCKMVSAMVHIHMYLTFVFYVITLVIRWLVFFQWKDKVEFYRKLHAIAASIAVWVIVIVFVVPLFYIQYGRSGTYDNTTCFKFHKELQKESVKVLNYLTITAVSLITCVLLGLQIFILVKVSKKLSTSLWSHQEFWAQVKNLIFICVIIICFLPYHIFRVYYIKHVNDYVQLESYNEIVLSLTTLSCLDLLSFVLSGS
;
A
#
# COMPACT_ATOMS: atom_id res chain seq x y z
N ASN A 1 -18.79 -43.50 41.90
CA ASN A 1 -17.52 -43.89 41.23
C ASN A 1 -17.63 -44.19 39.74
N MET A 2 -18.81 -44.14 39.10
CA MET A 2 -18.95 -44.21 37.64
C MET A 2 -18.94 -42.82 36.96
N TYR A 3 -19.46 -41.80 37.64
CA TYR A 3 -19.52 -40.41 37.14
C TYR A 3 -18.16 -39.69 37.06
N LYS A 4 -17.15 -40.19 37.79
CA LYS A 4 -15.81 -39.57 37.86
C LYS A 4 -14.85 -40.14 36.81
N GLU A 5 -15.13 -41.34 36.31
CA GLU A 5 -14.43 -41.94 35.17
C GLU A 5 -14.93 -41.36 33.85
N ASP A 6 -16.24 -41.11 33.72
CA ASP A 6 -16.82 -40.49 32.52
C ASP A 6 -16.29 -39.05 32.31
N PHE A 7 -16.14 -38.28 33.38
CA PHE A 7 -15.54 -36.94 33.34
C PHE A 7 -14.03 -36.96 33.03
N ARG A 8 -13.32 -38.06 33.35
CA ARG A 8 -11.89 -38.21 33.04
C ARG A 8 -11.68 -38.60 31.58
N ASN A 9 -12.52 -39.49 31.05
CA ASN A 9 -12.49 -39.89 29.64
C ASN A 9 -12.86 -38.73 28.71
N MET A 10 -13.75 -37.83 29.14
CA MET A 10 -14.09 -36.60 28.40
C MET A 10 -12.95 -35.56 28.36
N ILE A 11 -12.01 -35.62 29.32
CA ILE A 11 -10.80 -34.78 29.35
C ILE A 11 -9.67 -35.41 28.53
N GLU A 12 -9.55 -36.75 28.53
CA GLU A 12 -8.54 -37.45 27.72
C GLU A 12 -8.86 -37.42 26.21
N ASP A 13 -10.13 -37.52 25.80
CA ASP A 13 -10.50 -37.40 24.37
C ASP A 13 -10.26 -35.99 23.79
N ASN A 14 -10.30 -34.95 24.64
CA ASN A 14 -9.95 -33.60 24.23
C ASN A 14 -8.43 -33.35 24.15
N THR A 15 -7.60 -34.30 24.62
CA THR A 15 -6.14 -34.13 24.67
C THR A 15 -5.41 -34.84 23.52
N VAL A 16 -6.10 -35.70 22.74
CA VAL A 16 -5.45 -36.52 21.69
C VAL A 16 -5.58 -35.95 20.26
N ASN A 17 -6.38 -34.90 20.02
CA ASN A 17 -6.58 -34.39 18.65
C ASN A 17 -5.80 -33.12 18.25
N ASN A 18 -4.79 -32.70 19.01
CA ASN A 18 -3.93 -31.56 18.62
C ASN A 18 -2.66 -31.96 17.84
N GLY A 19 -2.58 -33.21 17.39
CA GLY A 19 -1.59 -33.64 16.41
C GLY A 19 -2.02 -33.25 14.99
N SER A 20 -1.29 -32.31 14.37
CA SER A 20 -1.32 -31.95 12.94
C SER A 20 -2.39 -30.94 12.45
N SER A 21 -2.25 -29.67 12.81
CA SER A 21 -2.55 -28.53 11.91
C SER A 21 -2.16 -27.16 12.49
N SER A 22 -0.92 -26.99 12.92
CA SER A 22 -0.36 -25.66 13.23
C SER A 22 0.11 -24.88 11.99
N ALA A 23 -0.09 -25.41 10.77
CA ALA A 23 0.47 -24.82 9.55
C ALA A 23 -0.46 -23.86 8.78
N PHE A 24 -1.79 -23.87 8.98
CA PHE A 24 -2.70 -23.05 8.15
C PHE A 24 -3.83 -22.39 8.95
N VAL A 25 -3.50 -21.39 9.77
CA VAL A 25 -4.49 -20.53 10.48
C VAL A 25 -5.01 -19.44 9.54
N HIS A 26 -5.50 -19.83 8.36
CA HIS A 26 -6.32 -18.94 7.55
C HIS A 26 -7.70 -19.55 7.45
N THR A 27 -8.69 -18.93 8.07
CA THR A 27 -10.07 -19.38 7.91
C THR A 27 -10.45 -19.28 6.43
N ASN A 28 -11.32 -20.17 5.95
CA ASN A 28 -11.78 -20.13 4.55
C ASN A 28 -12.29 -18.73 4.16
N THR A 29 -12.91 -18.02 5.11
CA THR A 29 -13.37 -16.64 4.97
C THR A 29 -12.22 -15.66 4.72
N THR A 30 -11.19 -15.69 5.56
CA THR A 30 -10.03 -14.81 5.42
C THR A 30 -9.34 -15.03 4.08
N ARG A 31 -9.29 -16.27 3.60
CA ARG A 31 -8.73 -16.60 2.28
C ARG A 31 -9.55 -15.97 1.16
N ALA A 32 -10.86 -16.15 1.21
CA ALA A 32 -11.78 -15.60 0.22
C ALA A 32 -11.65 -14.07 0.12
N ILE A 33 -11.53 -13.38 1.26
CA ILE A 33 -11.31 -11.93 1.29
C ILE A 33 -10.02 -11.56 0.57
N LEU A 34 -8.89 -12.21 0.89
CA LEU A 34 -7.60 -11.92 0.27
C LEU A 34 -7.62 -12.19 -1.24
N ILE A 35 -8.14 -13.34 -1.67
CA ILE A 35 -8.28 -13.68 -3.09
C ILE A 35 -9.10 -12.61 -3.79
N THR A 36 -10.21 -12.19 -3.20
CA THR A 36 -11.10 -11.18 -3.78
C THR A 36 -10.39 -9.83 -3.90
N ALA A 37 -9.77 -9.33 -2.83
CA ALA A 37 -9.06 -8.06 -2.82
C ALA A 37 -7.93 -8.02 -3.86
N TYR A 38 -7.09 -9.06 -3.90
CA TYR A 38 -5.99 -9.15 -4.87
C TYR A 38 -6.49 -9.33 -6.31
N SER A 39 -7.61 -10.04 -6.53
CA SER A 39 -8.20 -10.18 -7.87
C SER A 39 -8.76 -8.84 -8.37
N ILE A 40 -9.43 -8.08 -7.51
CA ILE A 40 -9.91 -6.73 -7.84
C ILE A 40 -8.74 -5.81 -8.14
N ALA A 41 -7.70 -5.82 -7.30
CA ALA A 41 -6.49 -5.02 -7.53
C ALA A 41 -5.82 -5.40 -8.87
N PHE A 42 -5.69 -6.70 -9.16
CA PHE A 42 -5.08 -7.18 -10.40
C PHE A 42 -5.87 -6.77 -11.65
N ALA A 43 -7.17 -7.06 -11.67
CA ALA A 43 -8.02 -6.77 -12.82
C ALA A 43 -8.21 -5.25 -12.99
N GLY A 44 -8.67 -4.56 -11.95
CA GLY A 44 -8.95 -3.13 -12.02
C GLY A 44 -7.69 -2.29 -12.17
N GLY A 45 -6.63 -2.61 -11.41
CA GLY A 45 -5.34 -1.93 -11.52
C GLY A 45 -4.65 -2.20 -12.85
N GLY A 46 -4.74 -3.42 -13.38
CA GLY A 46 -4.24 -3.77 -14.72
C GLY A 46 -4.93 -2.98 -15.81
N ILE A 47 -6.27 -2.98 -15.83
CA ILE A 47 -7.07 -2.22 -16.79
C ILE A 47 -6.74 -0.72 -16.67
N GLY A 48 -6.72 -0.18 -15.45
CA GLY A 48 -6.40 1.23 -15.21
C GLY A 48 -5.00 1.62 -15.67
N SER A 49 -4.00 0.79 -15.39
CA SER A 49 -2.60 1.05 -15.78
C SER A 49 -2.42 1.00 -17.30
N ILE A 50 -3.03 0.02 -17.97
CA ILE A 50 -2.99 -0.10 -19.43
C ILE A 50 -3.71 1.09 -20.08
N ALA A 51 -4.92 1.40 -19.65
CA ALA A 51 -5.70 2.51 -20.19
C ALA A 51 -4.99 3.85 -19.98
N MET A 52 -4.44 4.10 -18.80
CA MET A 52 -3.67 5.31 -18.51
C MET A 52 -2.40 5.39 -19.38
N SER A 53 -1.71 4.27 -19.61
CA SER A 53 -0.55 4.23 -20.50
C SER A 53 -0.91 4.66 -21.93
N PHE A 54 -2.06 4.21 -22.46
CA PHE A 54 -2.55 4.66 -23.77
C PHE A 54 -2.86 6.16 -23.79
N VAL A 55 -3.45 6.71 -22.72
CA VAL A 55 -3.68 8.16 -22.59
C VAL A 55 -2.34 8.92 -22.59
N LEU A 56 -1.36 8.45 -21.80
CA LEU A 56 -0.04 9.07 -21.70
C LEU A 56 0.70 9.10 -23.04
N VAL A 57 0.63 8.04 -23.85
CA VAL A 57 1.26 8.00 -25.18
C VAL A 57 0.66 9.04 -26.13
N LYS A 58 -0.64 9.35 -26.00
CA LYS A 58 -1.30 10.39 -26.79
C LYS A 58 -1.00 11.81 -26.29
N MET A 59 -0.51 11.96 -25.05
CA MET A 59 -0.15 13.26 -24.50
C MET A 59 1.22 13.71 -25.00
N ASN A 60 1.25 14.72 -25.86
CA ASN A 60 2.50 15.20 -26.47
C ASN A 60 3.34 16.11 -25.55
N SER A 61 3.00 16.24 -24.26
CA SER A 61 3.70 17.13 -23.33
C SER A 61 4.03 16.47 -21.99
N LEU A 62 5.31 16.51 -21.64
CA LEU A 62 5.78 16.17 -20.30
C LEU A 62 5.48 17.35 -19.37
N SER A 63 4.46 17.19 -18.53
CA SER A 63 4.16 18.06 -17.41
C SER A 63 4.58 17.38 -16.09
N VAL A 64 4.60 18.13 -14.99
CA VAL A 64 4.79 17.55 -13.65
C VAL A 64 3.74 16.47 -13.38
N THR A 65 2.48 16.74 -13.71
CA THR A 65 1.37 15.78 -13.54
C THR A 65 1.59 14.54 -14.39
N THR A 66 1.96 14.70 -15.66
CA THR A 66 2.26 13.57 -16.56
C THR A 66 3.41 12.72 -16.00
N THR A 67 4.46 13.37 -15.49
CA THR A 67 5.62 12.68 -14.88
C THR A 67 5.21 11.89 -13.64
N ALA A 68 4.37 12.47 -12.77
CA ALA A 68 3.84 11.77 -11.61
C ALA A 68 2.99 10.55 -12.00
N ILE A 69 2.11 10.69 -12.99
CA ILE A 69 1.26 9.59 -13.49
C ILE A 69 2.13 8.47 -14.10
N ILE A 70 3.18 8.80 -14.86
CA ILE A 70 4.14 7.81 -15.38
C ILE A 70 4.76 7.01 -14.22
N ASN A 71 5.22 7.70 -13.17
CA ASN A 71 5.79 7.03 -11.99
C ASN A 71 4.77 6.10 -11.31
N LEU A 72 3.52 6.55 -11.15
CA LEU A 72 2.45 5.73 -10.59
C LEU A 72 2.18 4.49 -11.45
N VAL A 73 2.07 4.64 -12.78
CA VAL A 73 1.90 3.50 -13.71
C VAL A 73 3.02 2.47 -13.51
N VAL A 74 4.27 2.90 -13.38
CA VAL A 74 5.40 1.99 -13.14
C VAL A 74 5.28 1.31 -11.77
N VAL A 75 5.00 2.07 -10.71
CA VAL A 75 4.87 1.53 -9.34
C VAL A 75 3.71 0.54 -9.23
N HIS A 76 2.54 0.86 -9.77
CA HIS A 76 1.39 -0.05 -9.83
C HIS A 76 1.71 -1.27 -10.68
N GLY A 77 2.35 -1.09 -11.84
CA GLY A 77 2.79 -2.19 -12.70
C GLY A 77 3.70 -3.19 -11.98
N LEU A 78 4.70 -2.69 -11.23
CA LEU A 78 5.58 -3.55 -10.42
C LEU A 78 4.82 -4.36 -9.38
N LEU A 79 3.86 -3.75 -8.68
CA LEU A 79 3.00 -4.49 -7.75
C LEU A 79 2.18 -5.55 -8.50
N LEU A 80 1.50 -5.15 -9.58
CA LEU A 80 0.60 -6.01 -10.35
C LEU A 80 1.30 -7.24 -10.91
N VAL A 81 2.57 -7.14 -11.30
CA VAL A 81 3.39 -8.30 -11.70
C VAL A 81 3.55 -9.30 -10.55
N THR A 82 3.60 -8.85 -9.30
CA THR A 82 3.74 -9.74 -8.12
C THR A 82 2.43 -10.33 -7.60
N VAL A 83 1.29 -9.71 -7.91
CA VAL A 83 -0.03 -10.12 -7.40
C VAL A 83 -0.44 -11.55 -7.82
N PRO A 84 -0.22 -12.03 -9.07
CA PRO A 84 -0.53 -13.40 -9.46
C PRO A 84 0.12 -14.46 -8.57
N PHE A 85 1.34 -14.21 -8.09
CA PHE A 85 2.04 -15.15 -7.20
C PHE A 85 1.41 -15.20 -5.81
N ARG A 86 0.91 -14.06 -5.30
CA ARG A 86 0.09 -14.03 -4.07
C ARG A 86 -1.23 -14.77 -4.26
N LEU A 87 -1.92 -14.54 -5.39
CA LEU A 87 -3.16 -15.25 -5.71
C LEU A 87 -2.95 -16.76 -5.78
N HIS A 88 -1.89 -17.20 -6.47
CA HIS A 88 -1.51 -18.61 -6.52
C HIS A 88 -1.33 -19.19 -5.12
N TYR A 89 -0.58 -18.51 -4.24
CA TYR A 89 -0.39 -18.97 -2.86
C TYR A 89 -1.70 -19.14 -2.10
N TYR A 90 -2.60 -18.15 -2.18
CA TYR A 90 -3.88 -18.25 -1.47
C TYR A 90 -4.77 -19.33 -2.05
N VAL A 91 -4.79 -19.54 -3.37
CA VAL A 91 -5.60 -20.59 -4.02
C VAL A 91 -5.05 -21.99 -3.75
N SER A 92 -3.77 -22.21 -4.04
CA SER A 92 -3.10 -23.51 -3.96
C SER A 92 -2.77 -23.93 -2.52
N ARG A 93 -2.81 -22.98 -1.57
CA ARG A 93 -2.49 -23.16 -0.14
C ARG A 93 -1.03 -23.52 0.14
N GLU A 94 -0.20 -23.52 -0.89
CA GLU A 94 1.20 -23.87 -0.81
C GLU A 94 2.04 -22.87 -1.63
N TRP A 95 3.17 -22.50 -1.05
CA TRP A 95 4.19 -21.73 -1.75
C TRP A 95 5.16 -22.67 -2.45
N ILE A 96 5.00 -22.82 -3.77
CA ILE A 96 5.84 -23.71 -4.59
C ILE A 96 7.17 -23.07 -5.04
N PHE A 97 7.34 -21.76 -4.83
CA PHE A 97 8.56 -21.05 -5.22
C PHE A 97 9.58 -21.05 -4.07
N ARG A 98 10.79 -20.55 -4.32
CA ARG A 98 11.83 -20.48 -3.29
C ARG A 98 11.60 -19.31 -2.32
N ILE A 99 12.15 -19.40 -1.11
CA ILE A 99 12.10 -18.37 -0.07
C ILE A 99 12.57 -16.97 -0.54
N PRO A 100 13.65 -16.81 -1.33
CA PRO A 100 14.05 -15.48 -1.81
C PRO A 100 12.94 -14.79 -2.63
N PHE A 101 12.21 -15.56 -3.44
CA PHE A 101 11.09 -15.03 -4.21
C PHE A 101 9.90 -14.68 -3.32
N CYS A 102 9.61 -15.48 -2.29
CA CYS A 102 8.59 -15.16 -1.28
C CYS A 102 8.89 -13.82 -0.59
N LYS A 103 10.14 -13.62 -0.16
CA LYS A 103 10.60 -12.38 0.46
C LYS A 103 10.41 -11.18 -0.46
N MET A 104 10.77 -11.31 -1.73
CA MET A 104 10.58 -10.26 -2.73
C MET A 104 9.09 -9.92 -2.92
N VAL A 105 8.23 -10.90 -3.17
CA VAL A 105 6.78 -10.70 -3.35
C VAL A 105 6.12 -10.13 -2.08
N SER A 106 6.62 -10.49 -0.91
CA SER A 106 6.16 -9.95 0.37
C SER A 106 6.53 -8.47 0.53
N ALA A 107 7.79 -8.14 0.25
CA ALA A 107 8.32 -6.78 0.32
C ALA A 107 7.65 -5.83 -0.69
N MET A 108 7.35 -6.31 -1.89
CA MET A 108 6.82 -5.47 -2.97
C MET A 108 5.52 -4.74 -2.62
N VAL A 109 4.63 -5.32 -1.80
CA VAL A 109 3.41 -4.60 -1.36
C VAL A 109 3.76 -3.43 -0.43
N HIS A 110 4.74 -3.59 0.45
CA HIS A 110 5.19 -2.52 1.34
C HIS A 110 5.92 -1.43 0.55
N ILE A 111 6.82 -1.83 -0.37
CA ILE A 111 7.53 -0.92 -1.27
C ILE A 111 6.54 -0.12 -2.11
N HIS A 112 5.56 -0.80 -2.69
CA HIS A 112 4.47 -0.19 -3.46
C HIS A 112 3.71 0.85 -2.65
N MET A 113 3.26 0.50 -1.44
CA MET A 113 2.53 1.42 -0.57
C MET A 113 3.33 2.70 -0.29
N TYR A 114 4.60 2.57 0.11
CA TYR A 114 5.43 3.73 0.44
C TYR A 114 5.83 4.55 -0.79
N LEU A 115 6.13 3.91 -1.93
CA LEU A 115 6.43 4.63 -3.16
C LEU A 115 5.21 5.41 -3.66
N THR A 116 4.05 4.77 -3.68
CA THR A 116 2.79 5.40 -4.07
C THR A 116 2.49 6.61 -3.16
N PHE A 117 2.67 6.45 -1.84
CA PHE A 117 2.54 7.56 -0.89
C PHE A 117 3.49 8.73 -1.19
N VAL A 118 4.78 8.46 -1.41
CA VAL A 118 5.77 9.49 -1.74
C VAL A 118 5.40 10.21 -3.05
N PHE A 119 5.01 9.48 -4.10
CA PHE A 119 4.61 10.10 -5.37
C PHE A 119 3.33 10.92 -5.23
N TYR A 120 2.35 10.50 -4.42
CA TYR A 120 1.17 11.31 -4.11
C TYR A 120 1.54 12.60 -3.36
N VAL A 121 2.39 12.53 -2.33
CA VAL A 121 2.88 13.69 -1.58
C VAL A 121 3.56 14.68 -2.53
N ILE A 122 4.51 14.20 -3.35
CA ILE A 122 5.22 15.05 -4.32
C ILE A 122 4.23 15.71 -5.29
N THR A 123 3.27 14.95 -5.80
CA THR A 123 2.26 15.46 -6.74
C THR A 123 1.41 16.55 -6.10
N LEU A 124 0.92 16.33 -4.88
CA LEU A 124 0.09 17.29 -4.14
C LEU A 124 0.88 18.57 -3.82
N VAL A 125 2.10 18.44 -3.29
CA VAL A 125 2.97 19.58 -2.97
C VAL A 125 3.23 20.41 -4.21
N ILE A 126 3.60 19.81 -5.34
CA ILE A 126 3.86 20.59 -6.55
C ILE A 126 2.58 21.28 -7.04
N ARG A 127 1.42 20.62 -7.00
CA ARG A 127 0.15 21.25 -7.38
C ARG A 127 -0.23 22.42 -6.48
N TRP A 128 0.09 22.35 -5.18
CA TRP A 128 -0.13 23.48 -4.28
C TRP A 128 0.84 24.63 -4.51
N LEU A 129 2.11 24.35 -4.78
CA LEU A 129 3.07 25.38 -5.17
C LEU A 129 2.61 26.12 -6.44
N VAL A 130 2.04 25.40 -7.40
CA VAL A 130 1.42 26.00 -8.60
C VAL A 130 0.22 26.87 -8.22
N PHE A 131 -0.67 26.37 -7.36
CA PHE A 131 -1.87 27.09 -6.93
C PHE A 131 -1.56 28.40 -6.20
N PHE A 132 -0.56 28.41 -5.31
CA PHE A 132 -0.14 29.62 -4.59
C PHE A 132 0.64 30.62 -5.45
N GLN A 133 0.74 30.39 -6.75
CA GLN A 133 1.34 31.30 -7.72
C GLN A 133 2.73 31.80 -7.30
N TRP A 134 3.60 30.90 -6.86
CA TRP A 134 5.05 31.14 -6.92
C TRP A 134 5.47 31.08 -8.40
N LYS A 135 5.01 32.07 -9.17
CA LYS A 135 4.93 32.09 -10.64
C LYS A 135 6.13 32.73 -11.32
N ASP A 136 7.17 33.10 -10.59
CA ASP A 136 8.28 33.82 -11.19
C ASP A 136 9.32 32.86 -11.79
N LYS A 137 9.15 32.56 -13.09
CA LYS A 137 10.15 32.02 -14.05
C LYS A 137 10.51 30.51 -14.01
N VAL A 138 9.80 29.65 -13.30
CA VAL A 138 10.28 28.28 -12.97
C VAL A 138 9.56 27.12 -13.70
N GLU A 139 8.75 27.33 -14.74
CA GLU A 139 7.98 26.23 -15.39
C GLU A 139 8.91 25.11 -15.94
N PHE A 140 10.02 25.49 -16.59
CA PHE A 140 11.02 24.55 -17.09
C PHE A 140 11.78 23.83 -15.96
N TYR A 141 12.28 24.59 -15.00
CA TYR A 141 12.99 24.07 -13.83
C TYR A 141 12.09 23.13 -13.01
N ARG A 142 10.78 23.39 -12.91
CA ARG A 142 9.84 22.54 -12.16
C ARG A 142 9.67 21.16 -12.78
N LYS A 143 9.64 21.07 -14.12
CA LYS A 143 9.64 19.77 -14.82
C LYS A 143 10.94 19.02 -14.55
N LEU A 144 12.08 19.72 -14.63
CA LEU A 144 13.39 19.12 -14.35
C LEU A 144 13.50 18.65 -12.90
N HIS A 145 13.03 19.43 -11.92
CA HIS A 145 12.99 19.04 -10.51
C HIS A 145 12.09 17.82 -10.28
N ALA A 146 10.93 17.74 -10.93
CA ALA A 146 10.05 16.57 -10.82
C ALA A 146 10.70 15.29 -11.38
N ILE A 147 11.38 15.40 -12.52
CA ILE A 147 12.14 14.28 -13.11
C ILE A 147 13.32 13.90 -12.22
N ALA A 148 14.10 14.86 -11.75
CA ALA A 148 15.25 14.62 -10.88
C ALA A 148 14.83 13.99 -9.54
N ALA A 149 13.75 14.47 -8.93
CA ALA A 149 13.19 13.90 -7.70
C ALA A 149 12.70 12.46 -7.93
N SER A 150 12.03 12.20 -9.06
CA SER A 150 11.64 10.83 -9.45
C SER A 150 12.85 9.92 -9.59
N ILE A 151 13.89 10.34 -10.31
CA ILE A 151 15.14 9.58 -10.46
C ILE A 151 15.76 9.31 -9.08
N ALA A 152 15.83 10.31 -8.21
CA ALA A 152 16.38 10.16 -6.87
C ALA A 152 15.60 9.13 -6.04
N VAL A 153 14.26 9.17 -6.06
CA VAL A 153 13.40 8.19 -5.38
C VAL A 153 13.68 6.78 -5.91
N TRP A 154 13.74 6.59 -7.23
CA TRP A 154 14.04 5.28 -7.82
C TRP A 154 15.43 4.76 -7.47
N VAL A 155 16.45 5.62 -7.50
CA VAL A 155 17.80 5.25 -7.08
C VAL A 155 17.79 4.83 -5.60
N ILE A 156 17.10 5.56 -4.73
CA ILE A 156 17.01 5.20 -3.31
C ILE A 156 16.35 3.83 -3.12
N VAL A 157 15.27 3.54 -3.86
CA VAL A 157 14.59 2.24 -3.81
C VAL A 157 15.53 1.12 -4.26
N ILE A 158 16.21 1.29 -5.38
CA ILE A 158 17.06 0.26 -5.98
C ILE A 158 18.32 0.03 -5.14
N VAL A 159 18.93 1.09 -4.58
CA VAL A 159 20.21 1.04 -3.89
C VAL A 159 20.07 0.70 -2.41
N PHE A 160 19.02 1.19 -1.73
CA PHE A 160 18.86 0.97 -0.29
C PHE A 160 17.74 -0.01 0.00
N VAL A 161 16.56 0.19 -0.57
CA VAL A 161 15.38 -0.60 -0.18
C VAL A 161 15.55 -2.05 -0.64
N VAL A 162 15.84 -2.29 -1.92
CA VAL A 162 16.00 -3.65 -2.47
C VAL A 162 17.12 -4.45 -1.77
N PRO A 163 18.34 -3.90 -1.55
CA PRO A 163 19.42 -4.64 -0.91
C PRO A 163 19.18 -4.86 0.60
N LEU A 164 18.62 -3.87 1.31
CA LEU A 164 18.24 -4.05 2.71
C LEU A 164 17.20 -5.16 2.87
N PHE A 165 16.22 -5.24 1.95
CA PHE A 165 15.27 -6.36 1.93
C PHE A 165 15.95 -7.69 1.64
N TYR A 166 16.83 -7.75 0.63
CA TYR A 166 17.55 -8.99 0.29
C TYR A 166 18.38 -9.51 1.48
N ILE A 167 19.05 -8.62 2.21
CA ILE A 167 19.97 -8.98 3.28
C ILE A 167 19.24 -9.27 4.60
N GLN A 168 18.24 -8.46 4.97
CA GLN A 168 17.70 -8.45 6.33
C GLN A 168 16.33 -9.13 6.45
N TYR A 169 15.53 -9.15 5.38
CA TYR A 169 14.15 -9.62 5.46
C TYR A 169 14.09 -11.15 5.63
N GLY A 170 13.44 -11.62 6.71
CA GLY A 170 13.30 -13.05 7.01
C GLY A 170 14.64 -13.78 7.19
N ARG A 171 15.64 -13.15 7.82
CA ARG A 171 16.95 -13.76 8.12
C ARG A 171 16.99 -14.44 9.48
N SER A 172 16.12 -14.05 10.41
CA SER A 172 16.20 -14.38 11.83
C SER A 172 15.30 -15.53 12.25
N GLY A 173 14.56 -16.11 11.31
CA GLY A 173 13.67 -17.23 11.54
C GLY A 173 13.99 -18.42 10.65
N THR A 174 13.78 -19.62 11.18
CA THR A 174 13.48 -20.80 10.36
C THR A 174 12.06 -20.63 9.82
N TYR A 175 11.93 -20.65 8.49
CA TYR A 175 10.67 -20.57 7.77
C TYR A 175 10.49 -21.84 6.97
N ASP A 176 9.27 -22.38 6.97
CA ASP A 176 8.92 -23.52 6.13
C ASP A 176 8.90 -23.08 4.66
N ASN A 177 9.52 -23.88 3.79
CA ASN A 177 9.55 -23.61 2.35
C ASN A 177 8.16 -23.65 1.71
N THR A 178 7.20 -24.32 2.35
CA THR A 178 5.82 -24.45 1.86
C THR A 178 4.91 -23.27 2.22
N THR A 179 5.34 -22.39 3.13
CA THR A 179 4.55 -21.23 3.60
C THR A 179 5.22 -19.90 3.28
N CYS A 180 4.42 -18.89 2.97
CA CYS A 180 4.90 -17.54 2.64
C CYS A 180 4.08 -16.46 3.37
N PHE A 181 4.65 -15.24 3.44
CA PHE A 181 4.06 -14.03 4.06
C PHE A 181 4.01 -14.01 5.59
N LYS A 182 4.60 -15.00 6.26
CA LYS A 182 4.64 -15.10 7.73
C LYS A 182 5.93 -14.54 8.34
N PHE A 183 6.20 -13.25 8.16
CA PHE A 183 7.50 -12.63 8.56
C PHE A 183 7.49 -11.95 9.95
N HIS A 184 6.69 -12.46 10.88
CA HIS A 184 6.47 -11.86 12.19
C HIS A 184 7.70 -11.81 13.10
N LYS A 185 8.59 -12.80 13.04
CA LYS A 185 9.75 -12.91 13.94
C LYS A 185 10.70 -11.71 13.87
N GLU A 186 10.77 -11.02 12.73
CA GLU A 186 11.61 -9.81 12.59
C GLU A 186 11.02 -8.61 13.35
N LEU A 187 9.69 -8.56 13.54
CA LEU A 187 9.01 -7.47 14.27
C LEU A 187 9.23 -7.53 15.78
N GLN A 188 9.79 -8.63 16.31
CA GLN A 188 10.14 -8.73 17.71
C GLN A 188 11.40 -7.92 18.06
N LYS A 189 12.24 -7.56 17.07
CA LYS A 189 13.44 -6.74 17.29
C LYS A 189 13.04 -5.29 17.59
N GLU A 190 13.56 -4.74 18.68
CA GLU A 190 13.26 -3.37 19.12
C GLU A 190 13.61 -2.32 18.04
N SER A 191 14.73 -2.47 17.33
CA SER A 191 15.09 -1.57 16.23
C SER A 191 14.06 -1.56 15.09
N VAL A 192 13.45 -2.72 14.79
CA VAL A 192 12.41 -2.83 13.76
C VAL A 192 11.10 -2.22 14.24
N LYS A 193 10.74 -2.39 15.53
CA LYS A 193 9.57 -1.74 16.12
C LYS A 193 9.69 -0.21 16.07
N VAL A 194 10.83 0.33 16.50
CA VAL A 194 11.10 1.78 16.47
C VAL A 194 10.98 2.32 15.06
N LEU A 195 11.56 1.64 14.07
CA LEU A 195 11.44 2.05 12.67
C LEU A 195 9.98 2.06 12.20
N ASN A 196 9.20 1.03 12.51
CA ASN A 196 7.78 0.98 12.15
C ASN A 196 6.98 2.10 12.81
N TYR A 197 7.19 2.38 14.10
CA TYR A 197 6.53 3.49 14.79
C TYR A 197 6.90 4.83 14.16
N LEU A 198 8.17 5.07 13.87
CA LEU A 198 8.63 6.28 13.19
C LEU A 198 7.95 6.44 11.83
N THR A 199 7.89 5.37 11.03
CA THR A 199 7.21 5.39 9.74
C THR A 199 5.72 5.68 9.87
N ILE A 200 5.03 5.04 10.80
CA ILE A 200 3.59 5.24 11.04
C ILE A 200 3.32 6.69 11.46
N THR A 201 4.12 7.23 12.40
CA THR A 201 4.00 8.62 12.84
C THR A 201 4.26 9.59 11.68
N ALA A 202 5.28 9.35 10.87
CA ALA A 202 5.59 10.19 9.71
C ALA A 202 4.45 10.17 8.67
N VAL A 203 3.94 9.00 8.29
CA VAL A 203 2.85 8.90 7.31
C VAL A 203 1.57 9.56 7.85
N SER A 204 1.25 9.35 9.12
CA SER A 204 0.07 9.94 9.75
C SER A 204 0.18 11.47 9.80
N LEU A 205 1.31 12.00 10.26
CA LEU A 205 1.56 13.44 10.33
C LEU A 205 1.49 14.09 8.95
N ILE A 206 2.18 13.52 7.96
CA ILE A 206 2.18 14.03 6.59
C ILE A 206 0.75 14.01 6.03
N THR A 207 0.01 12.92 6.21
CA THR A 207 -1.39 12.82 5.75
C THR A 207 -2.28 13.89 6.39
N CYS A 208 -2.14 14.13 7.70
CA CYS A 208 -2.88 15.18 8.40
C CYS A 208 -2.55 16.58 7.86
N VAL A 209 -1.27 16.88 7.64
CA VAL A 209 -0.83 18.14 7.04
C VAL A 209 -1.39 18.28 5.62
N LEU A 210 -1.32 17.21 4.83
CA LEU A 210 -1.82 17.23 3.46
C LEU A 210 -3.33 17.52 3.41
N LEU A 211 -4.11 16.83 4.26
CA LEU A 211 -5.54 17.02 4.35
C LEU A 211 -5.89 18.44 4.82
N GLY A 212 -5.22 18.94 5.87
CA GLY A 212 -5.46 20.29 6.38
C GLY A 212 -5.20 21.37 5.33
N LEU A 213 -4.08 21.27 4.61
CA LEU A 213 -3.76 22.18 3.51
C LEU A 213 -4.77 22.10 2.36
N GLN A 214 -5.18 20.88 1.97
CA GLN A 214 -6.18 20.71 0.91
C GLN A 214 -7.54 21.32 1.30
N ILE A 215 -8.00 21.10 2.54
CA ILE A 215 -9.25 21.69 3.04
C ILE A 215 -9.14 23.23 3.05
N PHE A 216 -8.02 23.78 3.52
CA PHE A 216 -7.79 25.22 3.50
C PHE A 216 -7.87 25.81 2.08
N ILE A 217 -7.19 25.17 1.12
CA ILE A 217 -7.23 25.57 -0.29
C ILE A 217 -8.65 25.47 -0.85
N LEU A 218 -9.35 24.36 -0.57
CA LEU A 218 -10.71 24.13 -1.05
C LEU A 218 -11.67 25.21 -0.51
N VAL A 219 -11.60 25.54 0.78
CA VAL A 219 -12.41 26.61 1.38
C VAL A 219 -12.11 27.96 0.73
N LYS A 220 -10.84 28.28 0.47
CA LYS A 220 -10.42 29.52 -0.19
C LYS A 220 -10.96 29.61 -1.62
N VAL A 221 -10.89 28.52 -2.39
CA VAL A 221 -11.42 28.44 -3.76
C VAL A 221 -12.94 28.50 -3.76
N SER A 222 -13.63 27.78 -2.87
CA SER A 222 -15.09 27.81 -2.77
C SER A 222 -15.64 29.20 -2.44
N LYS A 223 -14.96 29.96 -1.57
CA LYS A 223 -15.34 31.36 -1.31
C LYS A 223 -15.19 32.25 -2.55
N LYS A 224 -14.18 31.99 -3.39
CA LYS A 224 -13.94 32.73 -4.64
C LYS A 224 -14.86 32.29 -5.78
N LEU A 225 -15.35 31.04 -5.75
CA LEU A 225 -16.25 30.45 -6.75
C LEU A 225 -17.55 31.24 -6.93
N SER A 226 -18.02 31.92 -5.87
CA SER A 226 -19.18 32.81 -5.93
C SER A 226 -19.03 34.00 -6.89
N THR A 227 -17.82 34.26 -7.43
CA THR A 227 -17.51 35.49 -8.18
C THR A 227 -16.93 35.29 -9.58
N SER A 228 -16.54 34.08 -9.99
CA SER A 228 -15.86 33.89 -11.30
C SER A 228 -15.96 32.47 -11.87
N LEU A 229 -16.18 32.36 -13.18
CA LEU A 229 -16.15 31.11 -13.94
C LEU A 229 -14.75 30.43 -13.97
N TRP A 230 -13.66 31.20 -13.93
CA TRP A 230 -12.30 30.65 -13.87
C TRP A 230 -12.09 29.84 -12.57
N SER A 231 -12.73 30.26 -11.48
CA SER A 231 -12.71 29.52 -10.21
C SER A 231 -13.34 28.13 -10.31
N HIS A 232 -14.19 27.87 -11.31
CA HIS A 232 -14.83 26.56 -11.47
C HIS A 232 -13.84 25.50 -11.97
N GLN A 233 -13.02 25.84 -12.97
CA GLN A 233 -11.95 24.94 -13.45
C GLN A 233 -10.89 24.69 -12.37
N GLU A 234 -10.51 25.73 -11.61
CA GLU A 234 -9.60 25.59 -10.47
C GLU A 234 -10.20 24.71 -9.37
N PHE A 235 -11.50 24.83 -9.08
CA PHE A 235 -12.21 23.99 -8.12
C PHE A 235 -12.17 22.51 -8.52
N TRP A 236 -12.50 22.18 -9.77
CA TRP A 236 -12.45 20.80 -10.26
C TRP A 236 -11.03 20.21 -10.20
N ALA A 237 -10.00 21.02 -10.48
CA ALA A 237 -8.61 20.60 -10.30
C ALA A 237 -8.27 20.29 -8.83
N GLN A 238 -8.80 21.06 -7.87
CA GLN A 238 -8.63 20.78 -6.44
C GLN A 238 -9.44 19.56 -5.97
N VAL A 239 -10.61 19.30 -6.54
CA VAL A 239 -11.37 18.07 -6.28
C VAL A 239 -10.58 16.85 -6.76
N LYS A 240 -9.90 16.92 -7.91
CA LYS A 240 -8.99 15.86 -8.37
C LYS A 240 -7.82 15.61 -7.40
N ASN A 241 -7.34 16.63 -6.68
CA ASN A 241 -6.32 16.45 -5.62
C ASN A 241 -6.87 15.71 -4.41
N LEU A 242 -8.13 15.95 -4.06
CA LEU A 242 -8.80 15.27 -2.96
C LEU A 242 -8.87 13.75 -3.19
N ILE A 243 -8.99 13.30 -4.44
CA ILE A 243 -8.96 11.86 -4.77
C ILE A 243 -7.69 11.19 -4.25
N PHE A 244 -6.51 11.76 -4.49
CA PHE A 244 -5.24 11.20 -3.98
C PHE A 244 -5.23 11.10 -2.44
N ILE A 245 -5.72 12.13 -1.76
CA ILE A 245 -5.79 12.16 -0.30
C ILE A 245 -6.80 11.13 0.22
N CYS A 246 -7.96 11.00 -0.42
CA CYS A 246 -8.93 9.96 -0.11
C CYS A 246 -8.34 8.56 -0.29
N VAL A 247 -7.57 8.32 -1.36
CA VAL A 247 -6.88 7.04 -1.56
C VAL A 247 -5.89 6.77 -0.42
N ILE A 248 -5.10 7.76 0.02
CA ILE A 248 -4.20 7.60 1.19
C ILE A 248 -4.99 7.23 2.44
N ILE A 249 -6.08 7.95 2.73
CA ILE A 249 -6.88 7.76 3.96
C ILE A 249 -7.60 6.40 3.94
N ILE A 250 -8.12 5.97 2.80
CA ILE A 250 -8.91 4.74 2.69
C ILE A 250 -8.01 3.50 2.54
N CYS A 251 -6.92 3.61 1.78
CA CYS A 251 -6.10 2.45 1.44
C CYS A 251 -4.89 2.28 2.37
N PHE A 252 -4.27 3.35 2.88
CA PHE A 252 -2.99 3.27 3.61
C PHE A 252 -3.15 3.47 5.11
N LEU A 253 -3.95 4.44 5.53
CA LEU A 253 -4.11 4.77 6.95
C LEU A 253 -4.67 3.60 7.80
N PRO A 254 -5.66 2.81 7.35
CA PRO A 254 -6.17 1.70 8.14
C PRO A 254 -5.10 0.66 8.44
N TYR A 255 -4.21 0.42 7.47
CA TYR A 255 -3.07 -0.46 7.65
C TYR A 255 -2.11 0.05 8.71
N HIS A 256 -1.74 1.33 8.66
CA HIS A 256 -0.82 1.89 9.66
C HIS A 256 -1.42 1.91 11.07
N ILE A 257 -2.70 2.25 11.21
CA ILE A 257 -3.41 2.19 12.49
C ILE A 257 -3.42 0.75 13.03
N PHE A 258 -3.79 -0.22 12.18
CA PHE A 258 -3.79 -1.63 12.58
C PHE A 258 -2.38 -2.15 12.90
N ARG A 259 -1.35 -1.70 12.17
CA ARG A 259 0.05 -2.07 12.39
C ARG A 259 0.53 -1.67 13.78
N VAL A 260 0.10 -0.52 14.32
CA VAL A 260 0.38 -0.12 15.72
C VAL A 260 -0.15 -1.16 16.69
N TYR A 261 -1.41 -1.57 16.50
CA TYR A 261 -2.06 -2.57 17.35
C TYR A 261 -1.37 -3.94 17.23
N TYR A 262 -1.03 -4.34 15.99
CA TYR A 262 -0.35 -5.59 15.69
C TYR A 262 1.04 -5.70 16.33
N ILE A 263 1.84 -4.63 16.27
CA ILE A 263 3.19 -4.62 16.87
C ILE A 263 3.11 -4.74 18.40
N LYS A 264 2.06 -4.17 19.02
CA LYS A 264 1.88 -4.23 20.47
C LYS A 264 1.47 -5.61 20.96
N HIS A 265 0.62 -6.34 20.22
CA HIS A 265 0.04 -7.63 20.62
C HIS A 265 0.58 -8.80 19.77
N VAL A 266 1.80 -8.63 19.29
CA VAL A 266 2.47 -9.49 18.31
C VAL A 266 2.54 -10.95 18.85
N ASN A 267 2.75 -11.11 20.17
CA ASN A 267 2.91 -12.41 20.81
C ASN A 267 1.60 -13.03 21.35
N ASP A 268 0.50 -12.27 21.35
CA ASP A 268 -0.68 -12.61 22.15
C ASP A 268 -1.72 -13.40 21.32
N TYR A 269 -1.79 -13.17 20.01
CA TYR A 269 -2.85 -13.71 19.15
C TYR A 269 -2.35 -14.13 17.76
N VAL A 270 -2.41 -15.44 17.47
CA VAL A 270 -2.04 -16.01 16.15
C VAL A 270 -2.95 -15.48 15.03
N GLN A 271 -4.23 -15.22 15.31
CA GLN A 271 -5.20 -14.70 14.33
C GLN A 271 -4.87 -13.29 13.83
N LEU A 272 -4.07 -12.53 14.58
CA LEU A 272 -3.71 -11.15 14.24
C LEU A 272 -2.83 -11.05 12.99
N GLU A 273 -2.09 -12.12 12.66
CA GLU A 273 -1.35 -12.25 11.41
C GLU A 273 -2.29 -12.22 10.20
N SER A 274 -3.38 -12.98 10.27
CA SER A 274 -4.35 -13.09 9.19
C SER A 274 -5.11 -11.77 8.97
N TYR A 275 -5.41 -11.05 10.05
CA TYR A 275 -5.97 -9.69 9.96
C TYR A 275 -4.96 -8.68 9.39
N ASN A 276 -3.69 -8.75 9.77
CA ASN A 276 -2.64 -7.88 9.21
C ASN A 276 -2.57 -8.04 7.69
N GLU A 277 -2.62 -9.26 7.16
CA GLU A 277 -2.62 -9.49 5.71
C GLU A 277 -3.89 -8.97 5.03
N ILE A 278 -5.07 -9.05 5.67
CA ILE A 278 -6.30 -8.45 5.12
C ILE A 278 -6.12 -6.93 5.00
N VAL A 279 -5.73 -6.26 6.08
CA VAL A 279 -5.62 -4.81 6.06
C VAL A 279 -4.48 -4.38 5.12
N LEU A 280 -3.40 -5.16 5.02
CA LEU A 280 -2.36 -4.95 4.02
C LEU A 280 -2.90 -5.08 2.59
N SER A 281 -3.79 -6.04 2.32
CA SER A 281 -4.38 -6.20 0.97
C SER A 281 -5.21 -4.98 0.54
N LEU A 282 -5.82 -4.24 1.47
CA LEU A 282 -6.54 -3.00 1.17
C LEU A 282 -5.62 -1.94 0.56
N THR A 283 -4.34 -1.90 0.93
CA THR A 283 -3.36 -0.97 0.35
C THR A 283 -3.23 -1.16 -1.16
N THR A 284 -3.41 -2.40 -1.66
CA THR A 284 -3.31 -2.72 -3.09
C THR A 284 -4.48 -2.20 -3.92
N LEU A 285 -5.63 -1.90 -3.29
CA LEU A 285 -6.77 -1.27 -3.95
C LEU A 285 -6.46 0.16 -4.40
N SER A 286 -5.38 0.78 -3.90
CA SER A 286 -4.91 2.06 -4.39
C SER A 286 -4.59 2.06 -5.89
N CYS A 287 -4.34 0.91 -6.51
CA CYS A 287 -4.11 0.80 -7.97
C CYS A 287 -5.36 1.11 -8.82
N LEU A 288 -6.53 1.20 -8.20
CA LEU A 288 -7.78 1.61 -8.87
C LEU A 288 -7.85 3.12 -9.11
N ASP A 289 -6.91 3.89 -8.57
CA ASP A 289 -6.81 5.34 -8.77
C ASP A 289 -6.64 5.69 -10.26
N LEU A 290 -5.78 4.99 -10.98
CA LEU A 290 -5.54 5.21 -12.41
C LEU A 290 -6.80 4.92 -13.24
N LEU A 291 -7.54 3.88 -12.89
CA LEU A 291 -8.82 3.58 -13.54
C LEU A 291 -9.83 4.70 -13.27
N SER A 292 -9.88 5.19 -12.03
CA SER A 292 -10.74 6.30 -11.63
C SER A 292 -10.36 7.61 -12.35
N PHE A 293 -9.08 7.87 -12.58
CA PHE A 293 -8.61 9.01 -13.37
C PHE A 293 -9.03 8.92 -14.84
N VAL A 294 -8.91 7.75 -15.45
CA VAL A 294 -9.34 7.52 -16.84
C VAL A 294 -10.85 7.74 -16.96
N LEU A 295 -11.64 7.23 -16.01
CA LEU A 295 -13.10 7.37 -16.02
C LEU A 295 -13.58 8.80 -15.73
N SER A 296 -12.84 9.56 -14.91
CA SER A 296 -13.19 10.94 -14.54
C SER A 296 -12.94 11.97 -15.65
N GLY A 297 -12.60 11.53 -16.86
CA GLY A 297 -12.33 12.39 -18.00
C GLY A 297 -10.92 12.99 -17.96
N SER A 298 -10.07 12.47 -18.87
CA SER A 298 -9.05 13.28 -19.54
C SER A 298 -9.71 14.32 -20.44
#